data_AF-A0A849U420-F1
#
_entry.id   AF-A0A849U420-F1
#
_cell.length_a   1.000
_cell.length_b   1.000
_cell.length_c   1.000
_cell.angle_alpha   90.00
_cell.angle_beta   90.00
_cell.angle_gamma   90.00
#
_symmetry.space_group_name_H-M   'P 1'
#
loop_
_entity.id
_entity.type
_entity.pdbx_description
1 polymer ?
#
loop_
_entity_poly.entity_id
_entity_poly.type
_entity_poly.pdbx_seq_one_letter_code
_entity_poly.pdbx_strand_id
1 'polypeptide(L)' 'LKEAKDLVEGAPKPVKTGVAKEEADTMKKKLEESGAKVEVK' A
#
# COMPACT_ATOMS: atom_id res chain seq x y z
N LEU A 1 -3.33 -15.07 -4.89
CA LEU A 1 -3.75 -14.13 -5.96
C LEU A 1 -5.07 -13.42 -5.63
N LYS A 2 -6.11 -14.15 -5.18
CA LYS A 2 -7.43 -13.58 -4.87
C LYS A 2 -7.39 -12.48 -3.79
N GLU A 3 -6.70 -12.73 -2.67
CA GLU A 3 -6.62 -11.79 -1.54
C GLU A 3 -5.88 -10.50 -1.88
N ALA A 4 -4.79 -10.58 -2.65
CA ALA A 4 -4.03 -9.41 -3.09
C ALA A 4 -4.83 -8.56 -4.10
N LYS A 5 -5.68 -9.20 -4.93
CA LYS A 5 -6.50 -8.52 -5.93
C LYS A 5 -7.67 -7.76 -5.28
N ASP A 6 -8.35 -8.41 -4.32
CA ASP A 6 -9.42 -7.80 -3.51
C ASP A 6 -8.93 -6.62 -2.63
N LEU A 7 -7.65 -6.64 -2.24
CA LEU A 7 -7.03 -5.55 -1.50
C LEU A 7 -6.82 -4.31 -2.37
N VAL A 8 -6.41 -4.49 -3.64
CA VAL A 8 -6.18 -3.41 -4.59
C VAL A 8 -7.50 -2.86 -5.15
N GLU A 9 -8.46 -3.73 -5.48
CA GLU A 9 -9.79 -3.33 -5.94
C GLU A 9 -10.66 -2.71 -4.82
N GLY A 10 -10.38 -3.06 -3.56
CA GLY A 10 -11.10 -2.58 -2.39
C GLY A 10 -10.61 -1.24 -1.82
N ALA A 11 -9.88 -0.42 -2.59
CA ALA A 11 -9.41 0.88 -2.11
C ALA A 11 -10.57 1.82 -1.72
N PRO A 12 -10.47 2.61 -0.62
CA PRO A 12 -9.30 2.79 0.24
C PRO A 12 -9.30 1.83 1.44
N LYS A 13 -8.63 0.66 1.31
CA LYS A 13 -8.32 -0.24 2.43
C LYS A 13 -6.87 0.01 2.90
N PRO A 14 -6.60 0.08 4.21
CA PRO A 14 -5.26 0.21 4.73
C PRO A 14 -4.44 -1.06 4.42
N VAL A 15 -3.32 -0.89 3.72
CA VAL A 15 -2.41 -2.00 3.35
C VAL A 15 -1.59 -2.48 4.55
N LYS A 16 -1.22 -1.56 5.45
CA LYS A 16 -0.53 -1.81 6.72
C LYS A 16 -0.70 -0.60 7.64
N THR A 17 -0.96 -0.82 8.93
CA THR A 17 -1.17 0.24 9.94
C THR A 17 -0.07 0.20 10.99
N GLY A 18 0.45 1.36 11.40
CA GLY A 18 1.49 1.46 12.44
C GLY A 18 2.90 1.09 11.96
N VAL A 19 3.17 1.21 10.67
CA VAL A 19 4.52 1.01 10.11
C VAL A 19 5.43 2.19 10.45
N ALA A 20 6.72 1.93 10.64
CA ALA A 20 7.71 2.98 10.81
C ALA A 20 7.78 3.84 9.54
N LYS A 21 8.19 5.12 9.68
CA LYS A 21 8.34 6.04 8.53
C LYS A 21 9.20 5.44 7.41
N GLU A 22 10.27 4.74 7.75
CA GLU A 22 11.16 4.09 6.80
C GLU A 22 10.49 2.91 6.06
N GLU A 23 9.67 2.12 6.76
CA GLU A 23 8.87 1.07 6.11
C GLU A 23 7.76 1.67 5.24
N ALA A 24 7.13 2.77 5.67
CA ALA A 24 6.10 3.47 4.91
C ALA A 24 6.67 4.03 3.59
N ASP A 25 7.85 4.67 3.63
CA ASP A 25 8.53 5.19 2.45
C ASP A 25 8.95 4.07 1.49
N THR A 26 9.44 2.95 2.03
CA THR A 26 9.85 1.79 1.22
C THR A 26 8.65 1.12 0.54
N MET A 27 7.54 0.96 1.25
CA MET A 27 6.29 0.44 0.69
C MET A 27 5.67 1.40 -0.32
N LYS A 28 5.69 2.71 -0.01
CA LYS A 28 5.22 3.74 -0.92
C LYS A 28 5.96 3.69 -2.25
N LYS A 29 7.30 3.67 -2.24
CA LYS A 29 8.09 3.54 -3.47
C LYS A 29 7.73 2.28 -4.26
N LYS A 30 7.70 1.13 -3.59
CA LYS A 30 7.42 -0.16 -4.25
C LYS A 30 6.01 -0.24 -4.83
N LEU A 31 5.04 0.39 -4.18
CA LEU A 31 3.65 0.48 -4.65
C LEU A 31 3.50 1.53 -5.77
N GLU A 32 4.17 2.69 -5.69
CA GLU A 32 4.20 3.71 -6.74
C GLU A 32 4.87 3.19 -8.03
N GLU A 33 5.98 2.44 -7.92
CA GLU A 33 6.61 1.75 -9.07
C GLU A 33 5.68 0.72 -9.73
N SER A 34 4.76 0.16 -8.93
CA SER A 34 3.72 -0.77 -9.41
C SER A 34 2.46 -0.05 -9.93
N GLY A 35 2.47 1.29 -9.99
CA GLY A 35 1.33 2.10 -10.45
C GLY A 35 0.24 2.34 -9.40
N ALA A 36 0.49 2.02 -8.13
CA ALA A 36 -0.45 2.24 -7.02
C ALA A 36 -0.14 3.54 -6.27
N LYS A 37 -1.19 4.28 -5.89
CA LYS A 37 -1.07 5.53 -5.12
C LYS A 37 -1.17 5.24 -3.62
N VAL A 38 -0.11 5.48 -2.87
CA VAL A 38 -0.08 5.27 -1.40
C VAL A 38 -0.25 6.60 -0.68
N GLU A 39 -1.30 6.71 0.11
CA GLU A 39 -1.53 7.82 1.03
C GLU A 39 -1.15 7.39 2.45
N VAL A 40 -0.11 8.01 3.00
CA VAL A 40 0.29 7.82 4.41
C VAL A 40 -0.42 8.91 5.21
N LYS A 41 -1.38 8.52 6.06
CA LYS A 41 -2.03 9.39 7.05
C LYS A 41 -1.36 9.21 8.41
#